data_AF-A0ABD3QSF2-F1
#
_entry.id   AF-A0ABD3QSF2-F1
#
_cell.length_a   1.000
_cell.length_b   1.000
_cell.length_c   1.000
_cell.angle_alpha   90.00
_cell.angle_beta   90.00
_cell.angle_gamma   90.00
#
_symmetry.space_group_name_H-M   'P 1'
#
loop_
_entity.id
_entity.type
_entity.pdbx_description
1 polymer ?
#
loop_
_entity_poly.entity_id
_entity_poly.type
_entity_poly.pdbx_seq_one_letter_code
_entity_poly.pdbx_strand_id
1 'polypeptide(L)'
;MDMMAKEYKAQRKQALQALHDAAQIGDLSKVASLFDAHKEFSPNITRKGKNTILHTALFHNQEGALLDYLIQKGADVSFVNCKGYSPIIVAITHCKDCIALGKLVAAGAKYDAVLDSGTFAGMTPLQVAEKFTNEKAIAFLTRLLANKDATPTIIDDETPKNKKICPICKTLVRYPTQMSRLKDNQAQVEENYRVHGDFGKRKKKSKVYTSSKYLDQFLNHADGETWRKLSGIEFHSTENMKLRKEISETYAVLHAVQECCDRLSGICPATDRALELKDLFVIDLCSGKGITSALGAALFPNNNHFLSIDKMLEHTVPHYFFNNEEHITYMSRDIFSNEILHELQTLVHQHTLQGRTTILVGMHCCGILSERAIELFENIPDIKGIVLSPCCLPKKHELMKRKLEFEPPTTKGENPYPAWCSYLKQRVKYNKSPDGMSDVWMYNDLEMHTEKNYIVAGVR
;
A
#
# COMPACT_ATOMS: atom_id res chain seq x y z
N MET A 1 34.91 23.50 26.45
CA MET A 1 35.33 23.04 25.10
C MET A 1 35.32 21.52 24.98
N ASP A 2 35.86 20.77 25.95
CA ASP A 2 35.93 19.29 25.91
C ASP A 2 34.57 18.56 26.07
N MET A 3 33.60 19.16 26.76
CA MET A 3 32.26 18.56 26.98
C MET A 3 31.40 18.57 25.71
N MET A 4 31.32 19.71 25.01
CA MET A 4 30.58 19.85 23.74
C MET A 4 31.14 18.95 22.63
N ALA A 5 32.45 18.76 22.58
CA ALA A 5 33.09 17.85 21.63
C ALA A 5 32.77 16.37 21.92
N LYS A 6 32.69 15.99 23.20
CA LYS A 6 32.28 14.65 23.64
C LYS A 6 30.81 14.38 23.29
N GLU A 7 29.93 15.33 23.52
CA GLU A 7 28.51 15.24 23.17
C GLU A 7 28.29 15.12 21.66
N TYR A 8 28.94 15.99 20.88
CA TYR A 8 28.88 15.92 19.42
C TYR A 8 29.36 14.55 18.88
N LYS A 9 30.45 14.01 19.44
CA LYS A 9 30.96 12.68 19.06
C LYS A 9 29.99 11.55 19.43
N ALA A 10 29.30 11.66 20.56
CA ALA A 10 28.30 10.68 21.00
C ALA A 10 27.06 10.72 20.10
N GLN A 11 26.54 11.92 19.79
CA GLN A 11 25.41 12.12 18.89
C GLN A 11 25.71 11.58 17.48
N ARG A 12 26.90 11.90 16.94
CA ARG A 12 27.35 11.39 15.65
C ARG A 12 27.41 9.86 15.61
N LYS A 13 27.90 9.23 16.69
CA LYS A 13 27.97 7.77 16.80
C LYS A 13 26.58 7.14 16.84
N GLN A 14 25.64 7.75 17.56
CA GLN A 14 24.25 7.29 17.64
C GLN A 14 23.54 7.43 16.29
N ALA A 15 23.71 8.57 15.60
CA ALA A 15 23.15 8.79 14.27
C ALA A 15 23.72 7.79 13.24
N LEU A 16 25.03 7.53 13.27
CA LEU A 16 25.65 6.51 12.42
C LEU A 16 25.12 5.10 12.71
N GLN A 17 24.89 4.75 13.98
CA GLN A 17 24.29 3.47 14.35
C GLN A 17 22.86 3.36 13.78
N ALA A 18 22.03 4.39 13.98
CA ALA A 18 20.67 4.43 13.46
C ALA A 18 20.62 4.34 11.93
N LEU A 19 21.59 4.94 11.24
CA LEU A 19 21.73 4.85 9.78
C LEU A 19 21.96 3.41 9.32
N HIS A 20 22.83 2.68 10.01
CA HIS A 20 23.09 1.27 9.71
C HIS A 20 21.93 0.34 10.12
N ASP A 21 21.24 0.64 11.22
CA ASP A 21 20.06 -0.13 11.67
C ASP A 21 18.90 0.01 10.67
N ALA A 22 18.67 1.22 10.15
CA ALA A 22 17.71 1.46 9.08
C ALA A 22 18.08 0.70 7.81
N ALA A 23 19.36 0.72 7.43
CA ALA A 23 19.85 -0.02 6.27
C ALA A 23 19.74 -1.55 6.43
N GLN A 24 19.84 -2.08 7.65
CA GLN A 24 19.68 -3.51 7.93
C GLN A 24 18.26 -4.00 7.60
N ILE A 25 17.23 -3.19 7.84
CA ILE A 25 15.83 -3.54 7.58
C ILE A 25 15.30 -3.00 6.24
N GLY A 26 16.11 -2.25 5.49
CA GLY A 26 15.70 -1.69 4.19
C GLY A 26 14.86 -0.41 4.29
N ASP A 27 14.92 0.31 5.41
CA ASP A 27 14.14 1.54 5.64
C ASP A 27 14.74 2.73 4.89
N LEU A 28 14.39 2.85 3.61
CA LEU A 28 14.84 3.92 2.72
C LEU A 28 14.50 5.32 3.25
N SER A 29 13.28 5.53 3.73
CA SER A 29 12.81 6.83 4.22
C SER A 29 13.63 7.29 5.43
N LYS A 30 13.92 6.36 6.35
CA LYS A 30 14.79 6.66 7.50
C LYS A 30 16.23 6.91 7.08
N VAL A 31 16.78 6.14 6.14
CA VAL A 31 18.12 6.39 5.59
C VAL A 31 18.20 7.76 4.92
N ALA A 32 17.22 8.12 4.10
CA ALA A 32 17.17 9.41 3.41
C ALA A 32 17.07 10.57 4.41
N SER A 33 16.15 10.50 5.38
CA SER A 33 16.02 11.53 6.42
C SER A 33 17.29 11.69 7.27
N LEU A 34 18.03 10.60 7.53
CA LEU A 34 19.30 10.67 8.26
C LEU A 34 20.41 11.31 7.41
N PHE A 35 20.49 11.03 6.11
CA PHE A 35 21.41 11.77 5.23
C PHE A 35 21.05 13.25 5.11
N ASP A 36 19.76 13.60 5.18
CA ASP A 36 19.33 14.98 5.14
C ASP A 36 19.59 15.74 6.44
N ALA A 37 19.37 15.09 7.59
CA ALA A 37 19.67 15.65 8.90
C ALA A 37 21.18 15.75 9.17
N HIS A 38 21.97 14.83 8.61
CA HIS A 38 23.43 14.74 8.81
C HIS A 38 24.16 14.86 7.47
N LYS A 39 24.24 16.09 6.93
CA LYS A 39 24.87 16.36 5.63
C LYS A 39 26.35 15.98 5.57
N GLU A 40 27.01 15.79 6.72
CA GLU A 40 28.37 15.28 6.82
C GLU A 40 28.50 13.77 6.53
N PHE A 41 27.39 13.03 6.50
CA PHE A 41 27.39 11.61 6.17
C PHE A 41 27.46 11.41 4.66
N SER A 42 28.63 10.96 4.19
CA SER A 42 28.77 10.44 2.83
C SER A 42 28.12 9.04 2.69
N PRO A 43 27.68 8.62 1.50
CA PRO A 43 27.23 7.24 1.24
C PRO A 43 28.31 6.17 1.52
N ASN A 44 29.59 6.59 1.58
CA ASN A 44 30.74 5.72 1.88
C ASN A 44 31.16 5.76 3.36
N ILE A 45 30.34 6.34 4.23
CA ILE A 45 30.61 6.35 5.66
C ILE A 45 30.65 4.93 6.20
N THR A 46 31.63 4.64 7.06
CA THR A 46 31.84 3.30 7.59
C THR A 46 31.56 3.21 9.08
N ARG A 47 30.96 2.09 9.50
CA ARG A 47 30.96 1.66 10.92
C ARG A 47 32.15 0.76 11.25
N LYS A 48 32.17 0.23 12.48
CA LYS A 48 33.16 -0.75 12.95
C LYS A 48 33.34 -1.89 11.93
N GLY A 49 34.59 -2.21 11.61
CA GLY A 49 34.94 -3.19 10.58
C GLY A 49 35.00 -2.65 9.15
N LYS A 50 35.02 -1.31 8.98
CA LYS A 50 35.04 -0.64 7.66
C LYS A 50 33.86 -1.02 6.76
N ASN A 51 32.71 -1.39 7.33
CA ASN A 51 31.51 -1.67 6.54
C ASN A 51 30.82 -0.35 6.20
N THR A 52 30.67 -0.07 4.90
CA THR A 52 29.80 1.02 4.43
C THR A 52 28.33 0.68 4.66
N ILE A 53 27.44 1.66 4.47
CA ILE A 53 26.00 1.42 4.51
C ILE A 53 25.58 0.40 3.43
N LEU A 54 26.22 0.45 2.26
CA LEU A 54 26.04 -0.52 1.16
C LEU A 54 26.39 -1.96 1.60
N HIS A 55 27.49 -2.16 2.32
CA HIS A 55 27.83 -3.48 2.88
C HIS A 55 26.75 -3.98 3.85
N THR A 56 26.18 -3.08 4.66
CA THR A 56 25.19 -3.45 5.67
C THR A 56 23.88 -3.87 5.01
N ALA A 57 23.41 -3.09 4.03
CA ALA A 57 22.24 -3.44 3.23
C ALA A 57 22.39 -4.82 2.57
N LEU A 58 23.52 -5.06 1.89
CA LEU A 58 23.79 -6.32 1.19
C LEU A 58 23.91 -7.52 2.14
N PHE A 59 24.57 -7.35 3.29
CA PHE A 59 24.71 -8.39 4.30
C PHE A 59 23.34 -8.86 4.84
N HIS A 60 22.36 -7.96 4.85
CA HIS A 60 20.99 -8.24 5.28
C HIS A 60 20.01 -8.48 4.10
N ASN A 61 20.52 -8.85 2.92
CA ASN A 61 19.72 -9.20 1.75
C ASN A 61 18.75 -8.07 1.30
N GLN A 62 19.18 -6.81 1.43
CA GLN A 62 18.40 -5.66 0.97
C GLN A 62 18.72 -5.37 -0.50
N GLU A 63 18.01 -6.04 -1.41
CA GLU A 63 18.22 -5.94 -2.86
C GLU A 63 17.29 -4.90 -3.55
N GLY A 64 16.40 -4.25 -2.77
CA GLY A 64 15.34 -3.35 -3.24
C GLY A 64 15.76 -1.88 -3.44
N ALA A 65 14.81 -0.95 -3.26
CA ALA A 65 14.97 0.47 -3.56
C ALA A 65 16.08 1.18 -2.75
N LEU A 66 16.36 0.72 -1.52
CA LEU A 66 17.48 1.22 -0.73
C LEU A 66 18.81 1.07 -1.48
N LEU A 67 19.02 -0.07 -2.14
CA LEU A 67 20.25 -0.35 -2.86
C LEU A 67 20.45 0.62 -4.04
N ASP A 68 19.38 0.87 -4.79
CA ASP A 68 19.38 1.82 -5.92
C ASP A 68 19.68 3.24 -5.45
N TYR A 69 19.01 3.67 -4.37
CA TYR A 69 19.24 4.98 -3.77
C TYR A 69 20.69 5.17 -3.33
N LEU A 70 21.30 4.18 -2.67
CA LEU A 70 22.70 4.28 -2.22
C LEU A 70 23.67 4.38 -3.39
N ILE A 71 23.48 3.58 -4.44
CA ILE A 71 24.29 3.63 -5.67
C ILE A 71 24.13 5.02 -6.33
N GLN A 72 22.90 5.50 -6.50
CA GLN A 72 22.62 6.81 -7.09
C GLN A 72 23.23 7.96 -6.27
N LYS A 73 23.28 7.83 -4.94
CA LYS A 73 23.93 8.80 -4.05
C LYS A 73 25.47 8.77 -4.13
N GLY A 74 26.07 7.84 -4.87
CA GLY A 74 27.51 7.74 -5.05
C GLY A 74 28.19 6.75 -4.10
N ALA A 75 27.49 5.70 -3.67
CA ALA A 75 28.12 4.61 -2.94
C ALA A 75 29.18 3.91 -3.82
N ASP A 76 30.38 3.76 -3.27
CA ASP A 76 31.52 3.13 -3.92
C ASP A 76 31.33 1.62 -3.92
N VAL A 77 31.05 1.08 -5.11
CA VAL A 77 30.83 -0.35 -5.35
C VAL A 77 32.11 -1.19 -5.30
N SER A 78 33.27 -0.54 -5.20
CA SER A 78 34.59 -1.18 -5.09
C SER A 78 35.15 -1.19 -3.65
N PHE A 79 34.52 -0.46 -2.72
CA PHE A 79 35.04 -0.27 -1.37
C PHE A 79 35.21 -1.60 -0.63
N VAL A 80 36.39 -1.87 -0.05
CA VAL A 80 36.63 -3.12 0.69
C VAL A 80 36.57 -2.92 2.20
N ASN A 81 35.81 -3.79 2.88
CA ASN A 81 35.76 -3.79 4.35
C ASN A 81 37.02 -4.43 4.98
N CYS A 82 37.08 -4.52 6.32
CA CYS A 82 38.26 -5.06 7.01
C CYS A 82 38.53 -6.55 6.75
N LYS A 83 37.58 -7.28 6.17
CA LYS A 83 37.73 -8.69 5.76
C LYS A 83 38.14 -8.81 4.28
N GLY A 84 38.33 -7.67 3.60
CA GLY A 84 38.58 -7.58 2.16
C GLY A 84 37.35 -7.90 1.31
N TYR A 85 36.13 -7.81 1.86
CA TYR A 85 34.92 -8.01 1.08
C TYR A 85 34.54 -6.68 0.45
N SER A 86 34.43 -6.67 -0.87
CA SER A 86 33.75 -5.61 -1.62
C SER A 86 32.23 -5.87 -1.66
N PRO A 87 31.41 -4.87 -2.03
CA PRO A 87 29.97 -5.03 -2.18
C PRO A 87 29.57 -6.24 -3.01
N ILE A 88 30.27 -6.52 -4.12
CA ILE A 88 29.96 -7.68 -4.97
C ILE A 88 30.14 -9.02 -4.23
N ILE A 89 31.16 -9.12 -3.37
CA ILE A 89 31.42 -10.32 -2.55
C ILE A 89 30.38 -10.45 -1.45
N VAL A 90 29.95 -9.36 -0.82
CA VAL A 90 28.84 -9.41 0.15
C VAL A 90 27.54 -9.83 -0.52
N ALA A 91 27.25 -9.32 -1.73
CA ALA A 91 26.08 -9.72 -2.50
C ALA A 91 26.10 -11.23 -2.82
N ILE A 92 27.24 -11.76 -3.31
CA ILE A 92 27.37 -13.20 -3.61
C ILE A 92 27.17 -14.08 -2.38
N THR A 93 27.65 -13.64 -1.22
CA THR A 93 27.65 -14.45 0.01
C THR A 93 26.37 -14.34 0.84
N HIS A 94 25.59 -13.26 0.68
CA HIS A 94 24.42 -12.97 1.54
C HIS A 94 23.12 -12.69 0.78
N CYS A 95 23.16 -12.33 -0.51
CA CYS A 95 21.97 -12.03 -1.29
C CYS A 95 21.45 -13.27 -2.03
N LYS A 96 20.12 -13.47 -2.04
CA LYS A 96 19.48 -14.71 -2.53
C LYS A 96 18.96 -14.62 -3.96
N ASP A 97 18.68 -13.42 -4.46
CA ASP A 97 17.97 -13.24 -5.73
C ASP A 97 18.85 -12.72 -6.86
N CYS A 98 20.14 -12.51 -6.61
CA CYS A 98 21.12 -12.01 -7.60
C CYS A 98 20.77 -10.59 -8.14
N ILE A 99 19.75 -9.95 -7.58
CA ILE A 99 19.29 -8.61 -7.95
C ILE A 99 20.34 -7.58 -7.52
N ALA A 100 20.91 -7.74 -6.32
CA ALA A 100 22.00 -6.89 -5.87
C ALA A 100 23.24 -7.03 -6.76
N LEU A 101 23.55 -8.25 -7.19
CA LEU A 101 24.72 -8.54 -8.00
C LEU A 101 24.67 -7.80 -9.35
N GLY A 102 23.53 -7.86 -10.06
CA GLY A 102 23.40 -7.15 -11.33
C GLY A 102 23.38 -5.62 -11.18
N LYS A 103 22.77 -5.08 -10.12
CA LYS A 103 22.81 -3.64 -9.83
C LYS A 103 24.23 -3.14 -9.60
N LEU A 104 25.05 -3.90 -8.86
CA LEU A 104 26.45 -3.56 -8.62
C LEU A 104 27.28 -3.62 -9.90
N VAL A 105 27.10 -4.65 -10.73
CA VAL A 105 27.80 -4.77 -12.01
C VAL A 105 27.42 -3.64 -12.96
N ALA A 106 26.12 -3.30 -13.05
CA ALA A 106 25.64 -2.16 -13.83
C ALA A 106 26.22 -0.82 -13.34
N ALA A 107 26.49 -0.71 -12.03
CA ALA A 107 27.17 0.42 -11.41
C ALA A 107 28.72 0.38 -11.55
N GLY A 108 29.27 -0.56 -12.33
CA GLY A 108 30.70 -0.64 -12.63
C GLY A 108 31.51 -1.51 -11.66
N ALA A 109 30.88 -2.35 -10.84
CA ALA A 109 31.60 -3.29 -9.99
C ALA A 109 32.34 -4.34 -10.84
N LYS A 110 33.65 -4.51 -10.59
CA LYS A 110 34.45 -5.55 -11.23
C LYS A 110 33.98 -6.93 -10.80
N TYR A 111 33.68 -7.79 -11.77
CA TYR A 111 33.13 -9.13 -11.53
C TYR A 111 33.99 -10.27 -12.08
N ASP A 112 35.01 -9.96 -12.89
CA ASP A 112 35.92 -10.91 -13.52
C ASP A 112 37.37 -10.84 -12.99
N ALA A 113 37.70 -9.79 -12.23
CA ALA A 113 39.01 -9.60 -11.64
C ALA A 113 39.26 -10.55 -10.46
N VAL A 114 40.51 -10.99 -10.31
CA VAL A 114 40.96 -11.70 -9.11
C VAL A 114 40.94 -10.74 -7.92
N LEU A 115 40.49 -11.22 -6.77
CA LEU A 115 40.46 -10.45 -5.55
C LEU A 115 41.89 -10.28 -5.00
N ASP A 116 42.30 -9.03 -4.82
CA ASP A 116 43.67 -8.67 -4.43
C ASP A 116 43.95 -8.89 -2.93
N SER A 117 42.91 -8.98 -2.09
CA SER A 117 43.07 -9.03 -0.63
C SER A 117 41.89 -9.68 0.09
N GLY A 118 42.07 -9.98 1.38
CA GLY A 118 41.02 -10.53 2.24
C GLY A 118 40.93 -12.06 2.23
N THR A 119 39.84 -12.58 2.82
CA THR A 119 39.62 -14.03 2.99
C THR A 119 39.59 -14.83 1.68
N PHE A 120 39.28 -14.16 0.57
CA PHE A 120 39.16 -14.76 -0.77
C PHE A 120 40.23 -14.26 -1.73
N ALA A 121 41.36 -13.74 -1.22
CA ALA A 121 42.48 -13.31 -2.06
C ALA A 121 42.90 -14.44 -3.02
N GLY A 122 43.14 -14.10 -4.28
CA GLY A 122 43.47 -15.07 -5.33
C GLY A 122 42.27 -15.78 -5.97
N MET A 123 41.04 -15.50 -5.53
CA MET A 123 39.81 -16.01 -6.16
C MET A 123 39.15 -14.96 -7.05
N THR A 124 38.45 -15.41 -8.10
CA THR A 124 37.49 -14.57 -8.83
C THR A 124 36.13 -14.54 -8.12
N PRO A 125 35.27 -13.53 -8.36
CA PRO A 125 33.90 -13.53 -7.85
C PRO A 125 33.11 -14.78 -8.23
N LEU A 126 33.34 -15.37 -9.42
CA LEU A 126 32.72 -16.64 -9.82
C LEU A 126 33.15 -17.80 -8.91
N GLN A 127 34.45 -17.93 -8.61
CA GLN A 127 34.96 -18.96 -7.69
C GLN A 127 34.42 -18.78 -6.27
N VAL A 128 34.20 -17.53 -5.83
CA VAL A 128 33.52 -17.27 -4.56
C VAL A 128 32.06 -17.73 -4.63
N ALA A 129 31.34 -17.48 -5.73
CA ALA A 129 29.96 -17.95 -5.89
C ALA A 129 29.87 -19.49 -5.87
N GLU A 130 30.80 -20.19 -6.51
CA GLU A 130 30.94 -21.66 -6.47
C GLU A 130 31.18 -22.17 -5.04
N LYS A 131 32.11 -21.55 -4.31
CA LYS A 131 32.42 -21.90 -2.92
C LYS A 131 31.21 -21.77 -1.99
N PHE A 132 30.31 -20.82 -2.26
CA PHE A 132 29.07 -20.60 -1.49
C PHE A 132 27.86 -21.32 -2.08
N THR A 133 28.03 -22.11 -3.15
CA THR A 133 26.93 -22.81 -3.85
C THR A 133 25.78 -21.88 -4.23
N ASN A 134 26.08 -20.62 -4.58
CA ASN A 134 25.06 -19.65 -4.99
C ASN A 134 24.76 -19.83 -6.48
N GLU A 135 23.91 -20.80 -6.81
CA GLU A 135 23.59 -21.20 -8.19
C GLU A 135 23.18 -20.03 -9.09
N LYS A 136 22.39 -19.09 -8.57
CA LYS A 136 21.97 -17.90 -9.32
C LYS A 136 23.15 -16.98 -9.64
N ALA A 137 24.03 -16.73 -8.67
CA ALA A 137 25.23 -15.92 -8.90
C ALA A 137 26.22 -16.62 -9.85
N ILE A 138 26.37 -17.94 -9.75
CA ILE A 138 27.18 -18.75 -10.68
C ILE A 138 26.63 -18.61 -12.10
N ALA A 139 25.32 -18.84 -12.30
CA ALA A 139 24.69 -18.72 -13.61
C ALA A 139 24.84 -17.30 -14.18
N PHE A 140 24.59 -16.28 -13.37
CA PHE A 140 24.69 -14.88 -13.76
C PHE A 140 26.11 -14.49 -14.18
N LEU A 141 27.11 -14.80 -13.35
CA LEU A 141 28.52 -14.48 -13.64
C LEU A 141 29.05 -15.28 -14.82
N THR A 142 28.70 -16.56 -14.94
CA THR A 142 29.08 -17.41 -16.09
C THR A 142 28.56 -16.82 -17.40
N ARG A 143 27.31 -16.35 -17.41
CA ARG A 143 26.71 -15.68 -18.58
C ARG A 143 27.44 -14.39 -18.95
N LEU A 144 27.75 -13.53 -17.98
CA LEU A 144 28.49 -12.29 -18.22
C LEU A 144 29.92 -12.52 -18.70
N LEU A 145 30.58 -13.58 -18.23
CA LEU A 145 31.92 -13.94 -18.68
C LEU A 145 31.91 -14.51 -20.11
N ALA A 146 30.86 -15.25 -20.48
CA ALA A 146 30.69 -15.81 -21.82
C ALA A 146 30.32 -14.74 -22.86
N ASN A 147 29.66 -13.65 -22.46
CA ASN A 147 29.28 -12.55 -23.34
C ASN A 147 29.58 -11.18 -22.69
N LYS A 148 30.79 -10.67 -22.93
CA LYS A 148 31.27 -9.40 -22.32
C LYS A 148 30.56 -8.15 -22.84
N ASP A 149 29.89 -8.23 -23.99
CA ASP A 149 29.08 -7.15 -24.56
C ASP A 149 27.61 -7.21 -24.10
N ALA A 150 27.23 -8.25 -23.35
CA ALA A 150 25.91 -8.33 -22.77
C ALA A 150 25.73 -7.21 -21.73
N THR A 151 24.69 -6.40 -21.90
CA THR A 151 24.26 -5.52 -20.82
C THR A 151 24.03 -6.35 -19.56
N PRO A 152 24.52 -5.92 -18.38
CA PRO A 152 24.29 -6.61 -17.12
C PRO A 152 22.83 -6.43 -16.67
N THR A 153 21.92 -6.97 -17.47
CA THR A 153 20.51 -7.11 -17.16
C THR A 153 20.37 -8.37 -16.32
N ILE A 154 19.66 -8.24 -15.20
CA ILE A 154 19.27 -9.35 -14.30
C ILE A 154 18.19 -10.23 -14.94
N ILE A 155 17.86 -9.90 -16.18
CA ILE A 155 16.77 -10.46 -16.95
C ILE A 155 17.44 -11.51 -17.82
N ASP A 156 17.31 -12.77 -17.41
CA ASP A 156 17.32 -13.86 -18.38
C ASP A 156 16.41 -13.42 -19.53
N ASP A 157 16.91 -13.50 -20.77
CA ASP A 157 16.16 -13.20 -21.99
C ASP A 157 14.90 -14.07 -22.14
N GLU A 158 14.67 -15.00 -21.21
CA GLU A 158 13.36 -15.56 -20.92
C GLU A 158 12.84 -15.02 -19.59
N THR A 159 12.29 -13.80 -19.60
CA THR A 159 11.38 -13.42 -18.51
C THR A 159 10.33 -14.53 -18.44
N PRO A 160 10.16 -15.23 -17.29
CA PRO A 160 9.26 -16.37 -17.23
C PRO A 160 7.91 -15.96 -17.78
N LYS A 161 7.25 -16.77 -18.63
CA LYS A 161 6.03 -16.39 -19.38
C LYS A 161 4.96 -15.66 -18.55
N ASN A 162 4.92 -15.88 -17.24
CA ASN A 162 3.97 -15.30 -16.29
C ASN A 162 4.56 -14.22 -15.36
N LYS A 163 5.70 -13.64 -15.70
CA LYS A 163 6.34 -12.57 -14.94
C LYS A 163 6.79 -11.44 -15.87
N LYS A 164 6.87 -10.23 -15.33
CA LYS A 164 7.41 -9.02 -15.98
C LYS A 164 8.05 -8.13 -14.92
N ILE A 165 8.96 -7.25 -15.32
CA ILE A 165 9.56 -6.29 -14.40
C ILE A 165 8.67 -5.07 -14.28
N CYS A 166 8.30 -4.74 -13.04
CA CYS A 166 7.55 -3.52 -12.77
C CYS A 166 8.45 -2.30 -13.05
N PRO A 167 8.01 -1.33 -13.88
CA PRO A 167 8.83 -0.18 -14.23
C PRO A 167 9.07 0.75 -13.04
N ILE A 168 8.26 0.65 -11.98
CA ILE A 168 8.30 1.51 -10.79
C ILE A 168 9.30 0.94 -9.76
N CYS A 169 9.09 -0.28 -9.25
CA CYS A 169 10.00 -0.85 -8.24
C CYS A 169 11.15 -1.68 -8.81
N LYS A 170 11.20 -1.91 -10.12
CA LYS A 170 12.18 -2.78 -10.80
C LYS A 170 12.20 -4.24 -10.34
N THR A 171 11.21 -4.68 -9.56
CA THR A 171 11.05 -6.09 -9.15
C THR A 171 10.39 -6.91 -10.25
N LEU A 172 10.81 -8.17 -10.38
CA LEU A 172 10.15 -9.17 -11.23
C LEU A 172 8.84 -9.63 -10.57
N VAL A 173 7.71 -9.20 -11.12
CA VAL A 173 6.35 -9.44 -10.58
C VAL A 173 5.55 -10.36 -11.49
N ARG A 174 4.48 -10.97 -10.98
CA ARG A 174 3.58 -11.79 -11.79
C ARG A 174 2.83 -10.91 -12.80
N TYR A 175 2.77 -11.35 -14.05
CA TYR A 175 2.00 -10.69 -15.10
C TYR A 175 1.46 -11.74 -16.09
N PRO A 176 0.20 -11.66 -16.58
CA PRO A 176 -0.83 -10.66 -16.26
C PRO A 176 -1.18 -10.64 -14.77
N THR A 177 -1.54 -9.49 -14.20
CA THR A 177 -1.90 -9.39 -12.78
C THR A 177 -3.29 -9.99 -12.53
N GLN A 178 -3.68 -10.16 -11.27
CA GLN A 178 -5.03 -10.59 -10.88
C GLN A 178 -6.09 -9.63 -11.43
N MET A 179 -5.78 -8.32 -11.47
CA MET A 179 -6.64 -7.30 -12.08
C MET A 179 -6.76 -7.50 -13.60
N SER A 180 -5.64 -7.77 -14.31
CA SER A 180 -5.68 -8.03 -15.75
C SER A 180 -6.48 -9.29 -16.11
N ARG A 181 -6.50 -10.29 -15.23
CA ARG A 181 -7.24 -11.56 -15.45
C ARG A 181 -8.68 -11.50 -14.97
N LEU A 182 -9.14 -10.38 -14.42
CA LEU A 182 -10.42 -10.29 -13.72
C LEU A 182 -11.60 -10.67 -14.63
N LYS A 183 -11.58 -10.21 -15.89
CA LYS A 183 -12.61 -10.53 -16.89
C LYS A 183 -12.67 -12.02 -17.24
N ASP A 184 -11.52 -12.64 -17.49
CA ASP A 184 -11.45 -14.08 -17.79
C ASP A 184 -11.88 -14.92 -16.58
N ASN A 185 -11.44 -14.52 -15.37
CA ASN A 185 -11.84 -15.14 -14.12
C ASN A 185 -13.36 -15.03 -13.90
N GLN A 186 -13.96 -13.89 -14.28
CA GLN A 186 -15.40 -13.66 -14.18
C GLN A 186 -16.17 -14.64 -15.08
N ALA A 187 -15.81 -14.71 -16.36
CA ALA A 187 -16.45 -15.61 -17.32
C ALA A 187 -16.36 -17.08 -16.88
N GLN A 188 -15.20 -17.50 -16.34
CA GLN A 188 -15.04 -18.85 -15.83
C GLN A 188 -15.92 -19.15 -14.61
N VAL A 189 -16.12 -18.17 -13.73
CA VAL A 189 -17.02 -18.31 -12.56
C VAL A 189 -18.48 -18.40 -13.02
N GLU A 190 -18.89 -17.56 -13.97
CA GLU A 190 -20.25 -17.59 -14.54
C GLU A 190 -20.53 -18.92 -15.24
N GLU A 191 -19.58 -19.43 -16.02
CA GLU A 191 -19.71 -20.73 -16.67
C GLU A 191 -19.81 -21.87 -15.63
N ASN A 192 -18.98 -21.83 -14.58
CA ASN A 192 -19.06 -22.80 -13.49
C ASN A 192 -20.43 -22.75 -12.78
N TYR A 193 -20.98 -21.56 -12.57
CA TYR A 193 -22.31 -21.38 -12.00
C TYR A 193 -23.41 -21.91 -12.94
N ARG A 194 -23.30 -21.64 -14.25
CA ARG A 194 -24.22 -22.15 -15.26
C ARG A 194 -24.24 -23.69 -15.30
N VAL A 195 -23.07 -24.31 -15.14
CA VAL A 195 -22.90 -25.78 -15.24
C VAL A 195 -23.23 -26.50 -13.92
N HIS A 196 -22.92 -25.90 -12.76
CA HIS A 196 -23.02 -26.57 -11.47
C HIS A 196 -24.03 -25.96 -10.50
N GLY A 197 -24.67 -24.84 -10.85
CA GLY A 197 -25.50 -24.06 -9.94
C GLY A 197 -24.70 -23.42 -8.79
N ASP A 198 -25.43 -22.86 -7.82
CA ASP A 198 -24.88 -22.16 -6.64
C ASP A 198 -24.04 -23.06 -5.71
N PHE A 199 -24.14 -24.38 -5.90
CA PHE A 199 -23.45 -25.40 -5.13
C PHE A 199 -22.60 -26.27 -6.06
N GLY A 200 -21.38 -25.83 -6.37
CA GLY A 200 -20.35 -26.76 -6.83
C GLY A 200 -20.24 -27.99 -5.90
N LYS A 201 -19.54 -29.05 -6.33
CA LYS A 201 -19.47 -30.38 -5.66
C LYS A 201 -19.19 -30.42 -4.14
N ARG A 202 -18.91 -29.30 -3.46
CA ARG A 202 -18.74 -29.19 -2.00
C ARG A 202 -19.95 -28.53 -1.32
N LYS A 203 -20.73 -29.35 -0.62
CA LYS A 203 -21.78 -28.94 0.34
C LYS A 203 -21.17 -28.29 1.59
N LYS A 204 -20.71 -27.03 1.54
CA LYS A 204 -20.56 -26.18 2.74
C LYS A 204 -20.93 -24.73 2.42
N LYS A 205 -21.98 -24.29 3.11
CA LYS A 205 -22.64 -22.97 3.12
C LYS A 205 -21.68 -21.78 2.90
N SER A 206 -21.87 -21.07 1.79
CA SER A 206 -21.74 -19.60 1.71
C SER A 206 -22.65 -19.14 0.57
N LYS A 207 -23.39 -18.04 0.72
CA LYS A 207 -24.15 -17.40 -0.36
C LYS A 207 -23.14 -17.01 -1.46
N VAL A 208 -23.21 -17.54 -2.68
CA VAL A 208 -22.26 -17.22 -3.77
C VAL A 208 -22.98 -16.72 -5.01
N TYR A 209 -23.74 -15.62 -4.89
CA TYR A 209 -24.10 -14.80 -6.06
C TYR A 209 -24.48 -13.36 -5.69
N THR A 210 -23.71 -12.68 -4.84
CA THR A 210 -23.93 -11.24 -4.56
C THR A 210 -22.93 -10.32 -5.27
N SER A 211 -21.81 -10.82 -5.82
CA SER A 211 -20.77 -9.96 -6.41
C SER A 211 -20.88 -9.66 -7.91
N SER A 212 -21.86 -10.20 -8.66
CA SER A 212 -21.92 -9.94 -10.12
C SER A 212 -22.27 -8.49 -10.41
N LYS A 213 -23.34 -7.94 -9.80
CA LYS A 213 -23.86 -6.59 -10.12
C LYS A 213 -22.75 -5.53 -10.20
N TYR A 214 -21.95 -5.39 -9.15
CA TYR A 214 -20.91 -4.36 -9.10
C TYR A 214 -19.67 -4.71 -9.89
N LEU A 215 -19.35 -6.00 -10.03
CA LEU A 215 -18.27 -6.42 -10.89
C LEU A 215 -18.60 -6.20 -12.36
N ASP A 216 -19.86 -6.39 -12.76
CA ASP A 216 -20.37 -6.10 -14.09
C ASP A 216 -20.40 -4.58 -14.33
N GLN A 217 -20.84 -3.78 -13.35
CA GLN A 217 -20.70 -2.33 -13.44
C GLN A 217 -19.23 -1.91 -13.61
N PHE A 218 -18.31 -2.53 -12.89
CA PHE A 218 -16.88 -2.26 -13.01
C PHE A 218 -16.30 -2.62 -14.37
N LEU A 219 -16.56 -3.85 -14.84
CA LEU A 219 -16.02 -4.34 -16.11
C LEU A 219 -16.61 -3.60 -17.33
N ASN A 220 -17.82 -3.04 -17.19
CA ASN A 220 -18.49 -2.28 -18.24
C ASN A 220 -18.36 -0.76 -18.10
N HIS A 221 -17.72 -0.25 -17.03
CA HIS A 221 -17.58 1.20 -16.81
C HIS A 221 -16.77 1.83 -17.95
N ALA A 222 -17.34 2.86 -18.60
CA ALA A 222 -16.81 3.48 -19.80
C ALA A 222 -16.44 2.43 -20.88
N ASP A 223 -17.38 1.53 -21.20
CA ASP A 223 -17.21 0.44 -22.17
C ASP A 223 -15.97 -0.45 -21.87
N GLY A 224 -15.66 -0.58 -20.58
CA GLY A 224 -14.52 -1.35 -20.06
C GLY A 224 -13.15 -0.71 -20.28
N GLU A 225 -13.09 0.55 -20.71
CA GLU A 225 -11.83 1.30 -20.85
C GLU A 225 -11.12 1.45 -19.50
N THR A 226 -11.89 1.70 -18.44
CA THR A 226 -11.32 1.93 -17.11
C THR A 226 -10.65 0.67 -16.57
N TRP A 227 -11.31 -0.49 -16.64
CA TRP A 227 -10.70 -1.76 -16.24
C TRP A 227 -9.43 -2.07 -17.07
N ARG A 228 -9.43 -1.76 -18.37
CA ARG A 228 -8.24 -1.93 -19.22
C ARG A 228 -7.07 -1.05 -18.72
N LYS A 229 -7.33 0.19 -18.31
CA LYS A 229 -6.32 1.08 -17.68
C LYS A 229 -5.78 0.49 -16.37
N LEU A 230 -6.66 -0.11 -15.56
CA LEU A 230 -6.30 -0.74 -14.28
C LEU A 230 -5.60 -2.11 -14.43
N SER A 231 -5.49 -2.63 -15.65
CA SER A 231 -4.88 -3.95 -15.91
C SER A 231 -3.35 -3.90 -16.04
N GLY A 232 -2.74 -2.74 -15.80
CA GLY A 232 -1.30 -2.54 -15.85
C GLY A 232 -0.51 -3.32 -14.79
N ILE A 233 0.79 -3.42 -15.01
CA ILE A 233 1.70 -4.14 -14.11
C ILE A 233 1.86 -3.48 -12.75
N GLU A 234 1.62 -2.17 -12.65
CA GLU A 234 1.59 -1.37 -11.42
C GLU A 234 0.55 -1.84 -10.40
N PHE A 235 -0.47 -2.58 -10.83
CA PHE A 235 -1.46 -3.25 -9.97
C PHE A 235 -1.00 -4.61 -9.42
N HIS A 236 0.29 -4.97 -9.56
CA HIS A 236 0.82 -6.25 -9.04
C HIS A 236 0.64 -6.44 -7.51
N SER A 237 0.44 -5.36 -6.77
CA SER A 237 0.16 -5.40 -5.32
C SER A 237 -1.19 -6.04 -4.97
N THR A 238 -2.08 -6.25 -5.96
CA THR A 238 -3.38 -6.89 -5.77
C THR A 238 -3.34 -8.41 -5.75
N GLU A 239 -2.23 -9.08 -6.09
CA GLU A 239 -2.17 -10.55 -6.25
C GLU A 239 -2.67 -11.36 -5.04
N ASN A 240 -2.49 -10.83 -3.83
CA ASN A 240 -2.90 -11.47 -2.58
C ASN A 240 -4.27 -11.00 -2.08
N MET A 241 -4.99 -10.19 -2.86
CA MET A 241 -6.29 -9.63 -2.47
C MET A 241 -7.43 -10.52 -2.95
N LYS A 242 -8.57 -10.46 -2.25
CA LYS A 242 -9.83 -11.05 -2.71
C LYS A 242 -10.52 -10.08 -3.68
N LEU A 243 -9.92 -9.83 -4.84
CA LEU A 243 -10.25 -8.67 -5.68
C LEU A 243 -11.73 -8.49 -6.02
N ARG A 244 -12.47 -9.58 -6.32
CA ARG A 244 -13.92 -9.49 -6.58
C ARG A 244 -14.70 -8.95 -5.37
N LYS A 245 -14.29 -9.35 -4.16
CA LYS A 245 -14.85 -8.84 -2.90
C LYS A 245 -14.50 -7.37 -2.71
N GLU A 246 -13.23 -7.01 -2.89
CA GLU A 246 -12.73 -5.63 -2.75
C GLU A 246 -13.44 -4.66 -3.70
N ILE A 247 -13.67 -5.09 -4.96
CA ILE A 247 -14.42 -4.31 -5.96
C ILE A 247 -15.87 -4.17 -5.54
N SER A 248 -16.52 -5.25 -5.11
CA SER A 248 -17.92 -5.22 -4.68
C SER A 248 -18.11 -4.29 -3.47
N GLU A 249 -17.21 -4.36 -2.49
CA GLU A 249 -17.23 -3.48 -1.32
C GLU A 249 -16.94 -2.03 -1.67
N THR A 250 -16.00 -1.80 -2.60
CA THR A 250 -15.71 -0.45 -3.12
C THR A 250 -16.94 0.15 -3.78
N TYR A 251 -17.59 -0.57 -4.70
CA TYR A 251 -18.78 -0.07 -5.38
C TYR A 251 -19.93 0.19 -4.42
N ALA A 252 -20.16 -0.68 -3.43
CA ALA A 252 -21.13 -0.41 -2.38
C ALA A 252 -20.86 0.93 -1.68
N VAL A 253 -19.62 1.14 -1.23
CA VAL A 253 -19.24 2.39 -0.57
C VAL A 253 -19.41 3.59 -1.52
N LEU A 254 -19.03 3.47 -2.79
CA LEU A 254 -19.19 4.55 -3.76
C LEU A 254 -20.67 4.84 -4.08
N HIS A 255 -21.55 3.84 -4.06
CA HIS A 255 -23.01 4.04 -4.15
C HIS A 255 -23.56 4.78 -2.93
N ALA A 256 -23.07 4.46 -1.72
CA ALA A 256 -23.42 5.23 -0.52
C ALA A 256 -22.87 6.67 -0.56
N VAL A 257 -21.67 6.88 -1.12
CA VAL A 257 -21.11 8.23 -1.38
C VAL A 257 -21.98 8.97 -2.38
N GLN A 258 -22.40 8.32 -3.47
CA GLN A 258 -23.28 8.88 -4.47
C GLN A 258 -24.63 9.31 -3.88
N GLU A 259 -25.21 8.48 -2.99
CA GLU A 259 -26.45 8.82 -2.29
C GLU A 259 -26.27 10.02 -1.33
N CYS A 260 -25.11 10.14 -0.68
CA CYS A 260 -24.80 11.36 0.09
C CYS A 260 -24.85 12.60 -0.82
N CYS A 261 -24.26 12.52 -2.01
CA CYS A 261 -24.25 13.62 -2.97
C CYS A 261 -25.65 13.97 -3.48
N ASP A 262 -26.49 12.96 -3.74
CA ASP A 262 -27.89 13.16 -4.13
C ASP A 262 -28.67 13.91 -3.06
N ARG A 263 -28.58 13.44 -1.81
CA ARG A 263 -29.28 14.06 -0.68
C ARG A 263 -28.83 15.50 -0.45
N LEU A 264 -27.51 15.76 -0.52
CA LEU A 264 -26.95 17.13 -0.44
C LEU A 264 -27.45 18.03 -1.59
N SER A 265 -27.76 17.44 -2.75
CA SER A 265 -28.26 18.16 -3.93
C SER A 265 -29.80 18.22 -3.99
N GLY A 266 -30.52 17.65 -3.01
CA GLY A 266 -31.99 17.55 -3.02
C GLY A 266 -32.55 16.58 -4.07
N ILE A 267 -31.71 15.70 -4.64
CA ILE A 267 -32.09 14.68 -5.60
C ILE A 267 -32.57 13.44 -4.84
N CYS A 268 -33.69 12.85 -5.27
CA CYS A 268 -34.16 11.59 -4.70
C CYS A 268 -33.18 10.44 -5.07
N PRO A 269 -32.63 9.70 -4.09
CA PRO A 269 -31.72 8.59 -4.38
C PRO A 269 -32.38 7.50 -5.22
N ALA A 270 -31.68 6.99 -6.22
CA ALA A 270 -32.14 5.89 -7.07
C ALA A 270 -31.33 4.61 -6.79
N THR A 271 -32.01 3.48 -6.61
CA THR A 271 -31.41 2.22 -6.14
C THR A 271 -30.62 1.42 -7.19
N ASP A 272 -30.72 1.77 -8.48
CA ASP A 272 -30.14 0.99 -9.59
C ASP A 272 -29.50 1.84 -10.70
N ARG A 273 -29.08 3.07 -10.39
CA ARG A 273 -28.35 3.89 -11.38
C ARG A 273 -26.86 3.56 -11.43
N ALA A 274 -26.23 3.85 -12.56
CA ALA A 274 -24.78 3.84 -12.65
C ALA A 274 -24.17 4.95 -11.78
N LEU A 275 -22.96 4.74 -11.28
CA LEU A 275 -22.22 5.76 -10.53
C LEU A 275 -21.83 6.93 -11.44
N GLU A 276 -22.03 8.15 -10.97
CA GLU A 276 -21.68 9.38 -11.67
C GLU A 276 -21.14 10.41 -10.67
N LEU A 277 -20.00 10.10 -10.06
CA LEU A 277 -19.36 10.95 -9.06
C LEU A 277 -18.66 12.15 -9.75
N LYS A 278 -18.95 13.36 -9.29
CA LYS A 278 -18.36 14.62 -9.80
C LYS A 278 -18.13 15.61 -8.66
N ASP A 279 -17.07 16.40 -8.80
CA ASP A 279 -16.71 17.47 -7.88
C ASP A 279 -16.60 17.01 -6.42
N LEU A 280 -15.96 15.86 -6.18
CA LEU A 280 -15.81 15.27 -4.84
C LEU A 280 -14.38 15.29 -4.32
N PHE A 281 -14.26 15.45 -3.01
CA PHE A 281 -13.08 15.09 -2.26
C PHE A 281 -13.41 13.94 -1.32
N VAL A 282 -12.97 12.73 -1.65
CA VAL A 282 -13.26 11.53 -0.85
C VAL A 282 -12.07 11.21 0.03
N ILE A 283 -12.26 11.18 1.35
CA ILE A 283 -11.23 10.82 2.32
C ILE A 283 -11.49 9.39 2.78
N ASP A 284 -10.64 8.43 2.43
CA ASP A 284 -10.74 7.02 2.80
C ASP A 284 -9.84 6.72 4.00
N LEU A 285 -10.45 6.57 5.18
CA LEU A 285 -9.78 6.26 6.44
C LEU A 285 -9.59 4.75 6.63
N CYS A 286 -8.43 4.38 7.19
CA CYS A 286 -8.03 2.99 7.39
C CYS A 286 -8.09 2.24 6.06
N SER A 287 -7.60 2.91 5.01
CA SER A 287 -7.74 2.48 3.63
C SER A 287 -6.93 1.22 3.32
N GLY A 288 -5.98 0.84 4.19
CA GLY A 288 -4.99 -0.19 3.91
C GLY A 288 -4.26 0.13 2.61
N LYS A 289 -4.34 -0.79 1.65
CA LYS A 289 -3.79 -0.61 0.30
C LYS A 289 -4.55 0.44 -0.54
N GLY A 290 -5.67 0.97 -0.07
CA GLY A 290 -6.42 2.05 -0.69
C GLY A 290 -6.98 1.72 -2.07
N ILE A 291 -7.43 0.47 -2.24
CA ILE A 291 -8.05 0.01 -3.49
C ILE A 291 -9.34 0.78 -3.81
N THR A 292 -10.12 1.18 -2.81
CA THR A 292 -11.34 1.98 -2.99
C THR A 292 -11.01 3.33 -3.60
N SER A 293 -10.01 4.03 -3.06
CA SER A 293 -9.52 5.30 -3.61
C SER A 293 -8.94 5.12 -5.02
N ALA A 294 -8.14 4.07 -5.24
CA ALA A 294 -7.53 3.76 -6.54
C ALA A 294 -8.56 3.51 -7.63
N LEU A 295 -9.58 2.72 -7.32
CA LEU A 295 -10.69 2.47 -8.23
C LEU A 295 -11.51 3.75 -8.44
N GLY A 296 -11.85 4.48 -7.38
CA GLY A 296 -12.61 5.73 -7.47
C GLY A 296 -11.93 6.75 -8.38
N ALA A 297 -10.63 7.00 -8.18
CA ALA A 297 -9.87 7.95 -9.00
C ALA A 297 -9.78 7.52 -10.47
N ALA A 298 -9.65 6.22 -10.75
CA ALA A 298 -9.61 5.72 -12.11
C ALA A 298 -10.99 5.74 -12.81
N LEU A 299 -12.07 5.45 -12.07
CA LEU A 299 -13.43 5.42 -12.57
C LEU A 299 -13.99 6.82 -12.80
N PHE A 300 -13.56 7.80 -12.00
CA PHE A 300 -14.11 9.16 -12.01
C PHE A 300 -13.00 10.23 -12.04
N PRO A 301 -12.17 10.29 -13.10
CA PRO A 301 -10.99 11.17 -13.20
C PRO A 301 -11.33 12.65 -13.50
N ASN A 302 -12.53 13.12 -13.17
CA ASN A 302 -12.93 14.52 -13.39
C ASN A 302 -12.34 15.39 -12.26
N ASN A 303 -13.04 16.44 -11.83
CA ASN A 303 -12.65 17.25 -10.66
C ASN A 303 -12.75 16.50 -9.31
N ASN A 304 -12.73 15.16 -9.31
CA ASN A 304 -12.69 14.37 -8.09
C ASN A 304 -11.26 14.20 -7.61
N HIS A 305 -11.10 14.06 -6.30
CA HIS A 305 -9.84 13.66 -5.68
C HIS A 305 -10.09 12.67 -4.54
N PHE A 306 -9.26 11.64 -4.46
CA PHE A 306 -9.38 10.56 -3.48
C PHE A 306 -8.13 10.51 -2.60
N LEU A 307 -8.30 10.69 -1.29
CA LEU A 307 -7.22 10.64 -0.30
C LEU A 307 -7.32 9.36 0.51
N SER A 308 -6.34 8.46 0.38
CA SER A 308 -6.17 7.29 1.23
C SER A 308 -5.32 7.60 2.46
N ILE A 309 -5.78 7.19 3.64
CA ILE A 309 -5.07 7.40 4.91
C ILE A 309 -4.95 6.06 5.65
N ASP A 310 -3.72 5.61 5.82
CA ASP A 310 -3.38 4.48 6.67
C ASP A 310 -1.92 4.63 7.16
N LYS A 311 -1.48 3.78 8.07
CA LYS A 311 -0.14 3.81 8.68
C LYS A 311 0.83 2.85 7.97
N MET A 312 0.70 2.68 6.66
CA MET A 312 1.61 1.82 5.92
C MET A 312 2.98 2.45 5.76
N LEU A 313 4.02 1.61 5.77
CA LEU A 313 5.37 2.04 5.43
C LEU A 313 5.41 2.49 3.97
N GLU A 314 6.13 3.55 3.67
CA GLU A 314 6.17 4.18 2.35
C GLU A 314 6.47 3.17 1.22
N HIS A 315 7.44 2.27 1.42
CA HIS A 315 7.80 1.22 0.45
C HIS A 315 6.76 0.10 0.29
N THR A 316 5.72 0.09 1.12
CA THR A 316 4.60 -0.87 1.03
C THR A 316 3.36 -0.26 0.36
N VAL A 317 3.36 1.06 0.14
CA VAL A 317 2.28 1.76 -0.55
C VAL A 317 2.21 1.26 -2.00
N PRO A 318 1.03 0.83 -2.48
CA PRO A 318 0.87 0.34 -3.84
C PRO A 318 1.28 1.34 -4.92
N HIS A 319 1.83 0.84 -6.03
CA HIS A 319 2.37 1.74 -7.05
C HIS A 319 1.34 2.54 -7.84
N TYR A 320 0.08 2.12 -7.84
CA TYR A 320 -1.00 2.86 -8.50
C TYR A 320 -1.29 4.23 -7.86
N PHE A 321 -0.69 4.56 -6.71
CA PHE A 321 -0.69 5.91 -6.16
C PHE A 321 0.34 6.84 -6.82
N PHE A 322 1.43 6.30 -7.39
CA PHE A 322 2.50 7.08 -8.00
C PHE A 322 2.33 7.24 -9.52
N ASN A 323 1.34 6.56 -10.12
CA ASN A 323 1.11 6.59 -11.56
C ASN A 323 -0.01 7.57 -11.97
N ASN A 324 -0.79 8.09 -11.02
CA ASN A 324 -2.00 8.86 -11.30
C ASN A 324 -2.14 10.06 -10.32
N GLU A 325 -1.08 10.84 -10.17
CA GLU A 325 -0.92 11.84 -9.09
C GLU A 325 -2.00 12.95 -9.06
N GLU A 326 -2.74 13.18 -10.14
CA GLU A 326 -3.71 14.29 -10.21
C GLU A 326 -4.98 14.04 -9.38
N HIS A 327 -5.44 12.79 -9.28
CA HIS A 327 -6.76 12.45 -8.71
C HIS A 327 -6.70 11.57 -7.47
N ILE A 328 -5.52 11.11 -7.07
CA ILE A 328 -5.37 10.25 -5.90
C ILE A 328 -4.10 10.58 -5.13
N THR A 329 -4.20 10.53 -3.81
CA THR A 329 -3.05 10.69 -2.91
C THR A 329 -3.11 9.66 -1.79
N TYR A 330 -1.95 9.24 -1.32
CA TYR A 330 -1.80 8.41 -0.13
C TYR A 330 -1.09 9.19 0.97
N MET A 331 -1.63 9.19 2.18
CA MET A 331 -1.05 9.86 3.33
C MET A 331 -0.75 8.85 4.44
N SER A 332 0.55 8.60 4.68
CA SER A 332 1.00 7.71 5.76
C SER A 332 0.89 8.40 7.12
N ARG A 333 -0.20 8.12 7.85
CA ARG A 333 -0.51 8.74 9.14
C ARG A 333 -1.24 7.79 10.08
N ASP A 334 -0.99 7.96 11.38
CA ASP A 334 -1.86 7.38 12.40
C ASP A 334 -3.13 8.24 12.55
N ILE A 335 -4.29 7.65 12.29
CA ILE A 335 -5.60 8.31 12.36
C ILE A 335 -5.96 8.71 13.80
N PHE A 336 -5.32 8.10 14.80
CA PHE A 336 -5.46 8.50 16.21
C PHE A 336 -4.47 9.58 16.64
N SER A 337 -3.57 10.02 15.78
CA SER A 337 -2.67 11.13 16.07
C SER A 337 -3.46 12.43 16.30
N ASN A 338 -2.87 13.37 17.05
CA ASN A 338 -3.52 14.65 17.33
C ASN A 338 -3.41 15.60 16.14
N GLU A 339 -2.38 15.41 15.32
CA GLU A 339 -2.03 16.22 14.16
C GLU A 339 -3.02 16.04 13.01
N ILE A 340 -3.59 14.84 12.86
CA ILE A 340 -4.49 14.49 11.74
C ILE A 340 -5.70 15.41 11.63
N LEU A 341 -6.22 15.93 12.75
CA LEU A 341 -7.37 16.82 12.73
C LEU A 341 -7.02 18.12 11.99
N HIS A 342 -5.89 18.73 12.32
CA HIS A 342 -5.45 19.98 11.71
C HIS A 342 -4.99 19.79 10.26
N GLU A 343 -4.29 18.68 9.97
CA GLU A 343 -3.92 18.32 8.60
C GLU A 343 -5.15 18.15 7.71
N LEU A 344 -6.17 17.41 8.18
CA LEU A 344 -7.42 17.23 7.43
C LEU A 344 -8.23 18.51 7.30
N GLN A 345 -8.33 19.34 8.34
CA GLN A 345 -9.00 20.64 8.23
C GLN A 345 -8.39 21.48 7.10
N THR A 346 -7.07 21.51 7.02
CA THR A 346 -6.35 22.25 5.97
C THR A 346 -6.63 21.68 4.58
N LEU A 347 -6.52 20.36 4.42
CA LEU A 347 -6.78 19.69 3.13
C LEU A 347 -8.24 19.85 2.69
N VAL A 348 -9.19 19.63 3.59
CA VAL A 348 -10.63 19.79 3.31
C VAL A 348 -10.91 21.21 2.84
N HIS A 349 -10.41 22.22 3.56
CA HIS A 349 -10.60 23.61 3.17
C HIS A 349 -10.05 23.91 1.77
N GLN A 350 -8.83 23.42 1.45
CA GLN A 350 -8.22 23.60 0.13
C GLN A 350 -9.06 22.96 -0.99
N HIS A 351 -9.56 21.75 -0.79
CA HIS A 351 -10.39 21.06 -1.77
C HIS A 351 -11.77 21.70 -1.91
N THR A 352 -12.35 22.23 -0.83
CA THR A 352 -13.59 23.01 -0.88
C THR A 352 -13.42 24.28 -1.72
N LEU A 353 -12.28 24.99 -1.62
CA LEU A 353 -11.98 26.14 -2.48
C LEU A 353 -11.85 25.76 -3.97
N GLN A 354 -11.56 24.49 -4.28
CA GLN A 354 -11.53 23.95 -5.64
C GLN A 354 -12.92 23.46 -6.12
N GLY A 355 -13.98 23.78 -5.37
CA GLY A 355 -15.36 23.41 -5.69
C GLY A 355 -15.72 21.97 -5.36
N ARG A 356 -14.92 21.27 -4.54
CA ARG A 356 -15.16 19.87 -4.20
C ARG A 356 -16.00 19.72 -2.94
N THR A 357 -17.00 18.85 -3.01
CA THR A 357 -17.78 18.40 -1.85
C THR A 357 -17.04 17.28 -1.14
N THR A 358 -16.75 17.46 0.14
CA THR A 358 -15.96 16.49 0.91
C THR A 358 -16.84 15.43 1.55
N ILE A 359 -16.53 14.16 1.28
CA ILE A 359 -17.18 12.99 1.89
C ILE A 359 -16.12 12.12 2.60
N LEU A 360 -16.33 11.83 3.88
CA LEU A 360 -15.46 10.97 4.67
C LEU A 360 -15.91 9.52 4.58
N VAL A 361 -15.02 8.62 4.21
CA VAL A 361 -15.24 7.19 4.03
C VAL A 361 -14.40 6.42 5.04
N GLY A 362 -14.97 5.36 5.60
CA GLY A 362 -14.29 4.40 6.46
C GLY A 362 -14.57 2.97 6.04
N MET A 363 -13.91 2.49 4.98
CA MET A 363 -14.24 1.23 4.31
C MET A 363 -13.85 -0.01 5.14
N HIS A 364 -12.84 0.11 6.01
CA HIS A 364 -12.41 -0.93 6.95
C HIS A 364 -12.20 -0.39 8.36
N CYS A 365 -13.10 0.48 8.84
CA CYS A 365 -13.00 1.03 10.20
C CYS A 365 -12.99 -0.10 11.25
N CYS A 366 -11.79 -0.52 11.64
CA CYS A 366 -11.59 -1.63 12.55
C CYS A 366 -11.77 -1.16 14.00
N GLY A 367 -12.69 -1.80 14.72
CA GLY A 367 -12.90 -1.52 16.13
C GLY A 367 -13.37 -0.09 16.36
N ILE A 368 -12.62 0.68 17.15
CA ILE A 368 -12.95 2.07 17.50
C ILE A 368 -12.62 3.11 16.40
N LEU A 369 -12.10 2.70 15.25
CA LEU A 369 -11.82 3.63 14.15
C LEU A 369 -13.08 4.31 13.61
N SER A 370 -14.24 3.66 13.65
CA SER A 370 -15.51 4.28 13.27
C SER A 370 -15.85 5.48 14.16
N GLU A 371 -15.62 5.37 15.48
CA GLU A 371 -15.80 6.51 16.40
C GLU A 371 -14.83 7.64 16.06
N ARG A 372 -13.57 7.31 15.74
CA ARG A 372 -12.59 8.33 15.33
C ARG A 372 -13.00 9.02 14.03
N ALA A 373 -13.57 8.30 13.08
CA ALA A 373 -14.13 8.89 11.86
C ALA A 373 -15.30 9.84 12.16
N ILE A 374 -16.20 9.44 13.09
CA ILE A 374 -17.30 10.30 13.55
C ILE A 374 -16.77 11.56 14.26
N GLU A 375 -15.73 11.45 15.09
CA GLU A 375 -15.07 12.61 15.71
C GLU A 375 -14.49 13.57 14.66
N LEU A 376 -13.81 13.05 13.63
CA LEU A 376 -13.26 13.89 12.56
C LEU A 376 -14.37 14.57 11.77
N PHE A 377 -15.44 13.84 11.44
CA PHE A 377 -16.63 14.42 10.85
C PHE A 377 -17.18 15.54 11.73
N GLU A 378 -17.43 15.29 13.03
CA GLU A 378 -17.94 16.27 13.99
C GLU A 378 -17.08 17.56 14.05
N ASN A 379 -15.75 17.43 14.02
CA ASN A 379 -14.82 18.55 14.23
C ASN A 379 -14.33 19.21 12.92
N ILE A 380 -14.79 18.76 11.76
CA ILE A 380 -14.46 19.35 10.45
C ILE A 380 -15.77 19.64 9.70
N PRO A 381 -16.38 20.82 9.91
CA PRO A 381 -17.71 21.17 9.36
C PRO A 381 -17.81 21.16 7.82
N ASP A 382 -16.69 21.31 7.13
CA ASP A 382 -16.63 21.28 5.66
C ASP A 382 -16.71 19.86 5.09
N ILE A 383 -16.64 18.82 5.94
CA ILE A 383 -17.01 17.46 5.55
C ILE A 383 -18.55 17.36 5.58
N LYS A 384 -19.15 17.19 4.41
CA LYS A 384 -20.61 17.23 4.23
C LYS A 384 -21.29 15.87 4.31
N GLY A 385 -20.54 14.79 4.13
CA GLY A 385 -21.06 13.44 4.29
C GLY A 385 -20.08 12.48 4.93
N ILE A 386 -20.60 11.39 5.49
CA ILE A 386 -19.84 10.30 6.09
C ILE A 386 -20.41 8.95 5.65
N VAL A 387 -19.54 8.00 5.31
CA VAL A 387 -19.89 6.61 4.95
C VAL A 387 -18.98 5.66 5.72
N LEU A 388 -19.55 4.86 6.62
CA LEU A 388 -18.84 3.92 7.47
C LEU A 388 -19.21 2.49 7.10
N SER A 389 -18.19 1.67 6.82
CA SER A 389 -18.34 0.24 6.55
C SER A 389 -17.49 -0.55 7.56
N PRO A 390 -17.93 -0.65 8.83
CA PRO A 390 -17.13 -1.27 9.89
C PRO A 390 -16.97 -2.78 9.65
N CYS A 391 -15.72 -3.25 9.65
CA CYS A 391 -15.41 -4.67 9.44
C CYS A 391 -15.01 -5.41 10.71
N CYS A 392 -14.79 -4.72 11.84
CA CYS A 392 -14.45 -5.32 13.13
C CYS A 392 -15.19 -4.64 14.27
N LEU A 393 -15.54 -5.41 15.31
CA LEU A 393 -16.07 -4.86 16.56
C LEU A 393 -14.95 -4.26 17.41
N PRO A 394 -15.24 -3.21 18.19
CA PRO A 394 -14.30 -2.68 19.17
C PRO A 394 -14.03 -3.71 20.28
N LYS A 395 -12.80 -3.76 20.78
CA LYS A 395 -12.43 -4.63 21.90
C LYS A 395 -12.98 -4.02 23.20
N LYS A 396 -13.32 -4.87 24.18
CA LYS A 396 -13.87 -4.44 25.48
C LYS A 396 -13.02 -3.35 26.17
N HIS A 397 -11.70 -3.45 26.12
CA HIS A 397 -10.82 -2.45 26.73
C HIS A 397 -10.83 -1.10 25.98
N GLU A 398 -11.07 -1.11 24.66
CA GLU A 398 -11.19 0.12 23.87
C GLU A 398 -12.49 0.85 24.20
N LEU A 399 -13.59 0.09 24.32
CA LEU A 399 -14.89 0.61 24.79
C LEU A 399 -14.77 1.25 26.17
N MET A 400 -14.13 0.56 27.13
CA MET A 400 -13.91 1.09 28.50
C MET A 400 -13.03 2.33 28.50
N LYS A 401 -11.92 2.33 27.75
CA LYS A 401 -10.99 3.47 27.69
C LYS A 401 -11.67 4.73 27.13
N ARG A 402 -12.55 4.57 26.15
CA ARG A 402 -13.29 5.67 25.50
C ARG A 402 -14.64 5.97 26.14
N LYS A 403 -15.06 5.19 27.14
CA LYS A 403 -16.37 5.30 27.82
C LYS A 403 -17.54 5.27 26.83
N LEU A 404 -17.49 4.34 25.87
CA LEU A 404 -18.54 4.19 24.85
C LEU A 404 -19.71 3.38 25.42
N GLU A 405 -20.94 3.86 25.22
CA GLU A 405 -22.20 3.23 25.64
C GLU A 405 -22.67 2.15 24.65
N PHE A 406 -21.74 1.36 24.10
CA PHE A 406 -22.09 0.23 23.23
C PHE A 406 -22.06 -1.07 24.02
N GLU A 407 -23.20 -1.73 24.10
CA GLU A 407 -23.33 -3.07 24.67
C GLU A 407 -23.62 -4.10 23.57
N PRO A 408 -22.74 -5.09 23.35
CA PRO A 408 -23.01 -6.14 22.38
C PRO A 408 -24.17 -7.04 22.85
N PRO A 409 -24.93 -7.66 21.91
CA PRO A 409 -25.99 -8.59 22.27
C PRO A 409 -25.48 -9.71 23.18
N THR A 410 -26.26 -10.04 24.22
CA THR A 410 -25.92 -11.08 25.21
C THR A 410 -26.40 -12.47 24.78
N THR A 411 -27.26 -12.55 23.77
CA THR A 411 -27.80 -13.81 23.25
C THR A 411 -26.73 -14.62 22.53
N LYS A 412 -26.54 -15.88 22.94
CA LYS A 412 -25.55 -16.78 22.33
C LYS A 412 -25.90 -17.05 20.85
N GLY A 413 -24.99 -16.69 19.94
CA GLY A 413 -25.12 -16.94 18.50
C GLY A 413 -25.71 -15.78 17.70
N GLU A 414 -26.10 -14.68 18.35
CA GLU A 414 -26.55 -13.47 17.68
C GLU A 414 -25.36 -12.72 17.04
N ASN A 415 -25.56 -12.16 15.85
CA ASN A 415 -24.54 -11.38 15.16
C ASN A 415 -24.47 -9.96 15.79
N PRO A 416 -23.36 -9.56 16.42
CA PRO A 416 -23.23 -8.26 17.09
C PRO A 416 -23.02 -7.07 16.13
N TYR A 417 -22.72 -7.32 14.85
CA TYR A 417 -22.47 -6.25 13.87
C TYR A 417 -23.66 -5.33 13.61
N PRO A 418 -24.91 -5.82 13.42
CA PRO A 418 -26.08 -4.93 13.31
C PRO A 418 -26.25 -3.99 14.50
N ALA A 419 -26.00 -4.47 15.72
CA ALA A 419 -26.07 -3.64 16.93
C ALA A 419 -24.98 -2.56 16.92
N TRP A 420 -23.75 -2.92 16.53
CA TRP A 420 -22.66 -1.95 16.38
C TRP A 420 -22.97 -0.88 15.34
N CYS A 421 -23.53 -1.25 14.19
CA CYS A 421 -23.88 -0.29 13.14
C CYS A 421 -25.07 0.59 13.55
N SER A 422 -26.01 0.05 14.31
CA SER A 422 -27.10 0.83 14.91
C SER A 422 -26.59 1.85 15.91
N TYR A 423 -25.60 1.48 16.74
CA TYR A 423 -24.91 2.40 17.64
C TYR A 423 -24.19 3.51 16.86
N LEU A 424 -23.41 3.17 15.83
CA LEU A 424 -22.74 4.16 14.98
C LEU A 424 -23.73 5.10 14.28
N LYS A 425 -24.85 4.57 13.79
CA LYS A 425 -25.94 5.37 13.20
C LYS A 425 -26.47 6.40 14.19
N GLN A 426 -26.71 6.00 15.44
CA GLN A 426 -27.13 6.93 16.49
C GLN A 426 -26.04 7.97 16.80
N ARG A 427 -24.76 7.57 16.82
CA ARG A 427 -23.63 8.48 17.03
C ARG A 427 -23.51 9.54 15.93
N VAL A 428 -23.68 9.17 14.67
CA VAL A 428 -23.70 10.13 13.54
C VAL A 428 -24.94 11.05 13.64
N LYS A 429 -26.10 10.49 14.03
CA LYS A 429 -27.36 11.26 14.12
C LYS A 429 -27.32 12.33 15.22
N TYR A 430 -26.81 11.98 16.40
CA TYR A 430 -26.70 12.90 17.54
C TYR A 430 -25.30 13.53 17.63
N ASN A 431 -24.71 13.83 16.48
CA ASN A 431 -23.42 14.49 16.43
C ASN A 431 -23.49 15.85 17.15
N LYS A 432 -22.37 16.29 17.72
CA LYS A 432 -22.30 17.55 18.49
C LYS A 432 -22.21 18.80 17.60
N SER A 433 -22.60 18.70 16.31
CA SER A 433 -22.44 19.81 15.37
C SER A 433 -23.42 20.94 15.70
N PRO A 434 -22.97 22.20 15.81
CA PRO A 434 -23.84 23.36 16.06
C PRO A 434 -24.93 23.55 14.97
N ASP A 435 -24.66 23.09 13.75
CA ASP A 435 -25.46 23.33 12.55
C ASP A 435 -26.61 22.32 12.33
N GLY A 436 -26.88 21.45 13.31
CA GLY A 436 -27.57 20.17 13.14
C GLY A 436 -28.74 20.10 12.14
N MET A 437 -28.67 19.10 11.26
CA MET A 437 -29.77 18.19 10.83
C MET A 437 -29.14 17.03 10.06
N SER A 438 -28.65 16.02 10.79
CA SER A 438 -28.05 14.83 10.18
C SER A 438 -29.14 13.88 9.67
N ASP A 439 -29.29 13.79 8.35
CA ASP A 439 -29.99 12.68 7.73
C ASP A 439 -29.05 11.46 7.72
N VAL A 440 -29.45 10.39 8.39
CA VAL A 440 -28.60 9.21 8.61
C VAL A 440 -29.38 7.95 8.31
N TRP A 441 -28.83 7.13 7.42
CA TRP A 441 -29.40 5.87 6.99
C TRP A 441 -28.38 4.75 7.11
N MET A 442 -28.85 3.53 6.88
CA MET A 442 -28.03 2.32 7.00
C MET A 442 -28.51 1.31 5.97
N TYR A 443 -27.56 0.63 5.35
CA TYR A 443 -27.82 -0.49 4.46
C TYR A 443 -27.38 -1.80 5.10
N ASN A 444 -28.04 -2.89 4.76
CA ASN A 444 -27.61 -4.25 5.02
C ASN A 444 -26.83 -4.86 3.84
N ASP A 445 -26.31 -6.08 4.04
CA ASP A 445 -25.51 -6.83 3.06
C ASP A 445 -26.27 -7.11 1.75
N LEU A 446 -27.57 -7.39 1.84
CA LEU A 446 -28.45 -7.66 0.70
C LEU A 446 -28.67 -6.42 -0.15
N GLU A 447 -28.99 -5.28 0.48
CA GLU A 447 -29.23 -4.00 -0.19
C GLU A 447 -28.00 -3.53 -0.96
N MET A 448 -26.81 -3.78 -0.42
CA MET A 448 -25.55 -3.38 -1.03
C MET A 448 -24.89 -4.49 -1.82
N HIS A 449 -25.51 -5.66 -1.99
CA HIS A 449 -24.91 -6.76 -2.77
C HIS A 449 -23.46 -7.10 -2.35
N THR A 450 -23.14 -7.05 -1.05
CA THR A 450 -21.78 -7.32 -0.54
C THR A 450 -21.75 -8.45 0.47
N GLU A 451 -20.53 -8.86 0.86
CA GLU A 451 -20.31 -9.78 1.99
C GLU A 451 -20.17 -9.05 3.34
N LYS A 452 -20.37 -7.72 3.40
CA LYS A 452 -20.30 -6.95 4.65
C LYS A 452 -21.67 -6.81 5.27
N ASN A 453 -21.72 -6.92 6.60
CA ASN A 453 -22.98 -6.93 7.33
C ASN A 453 -23.81 -5.65 7.13
N TYR A 454 -23.19 -4.45 7.20
CA TYR A 454 -23.89 -3.16 7.12
C TYR A 454 -22.98 -2.00 6.67
N ILE A 455 -23.59 -0.96 6.11
CA ILE A 455 -22.99 0.36 5.85
C ILE A 455 -23.84 1.42 6.54
N VAL A 456 -23.21 2.34 7.27
CA VAL A 456 -23.87 3.51 7.88
C VAL A 456 -23.47 4.74 7.09
N ALA A 457 -24.42 5.53 6.63
CA ALA A 457 -24.15 6.75 5.89
C ALA A 457 -24.96 7.92 6.44
N GLY A 458 -24.43 9.14 6.30
CA GLY A 458 -25.13 10.34 6.71
C GLY A 458 -24.58 11.59 6.07
N VAL A 459 -25.42 12.62 5.99
CA VAL A 459 -25.09 13.97 5.51
C VAL A 459 -25.45 15.01 6.57
N ARG A 460 -24.90 16.22 6.45
CA ARG A 460 -25.25 17.37 7.29
C ARG A 460 -25.63 18.58 6.46
#